data_AF-M0FDK6-F1
#
_entry.id   AF-M0FDK6-F1
#
_cell.length_a   1.000
_cell.length_b   1.000
_cell.length_c   1.000
_cell.angle_alpha   90.00
_cell.angle_beta   90.00
_cell.angle_gamma   90.00
#
_symmetry.space_group_name_H-M   'P 1'
#
loop_
_entity.id
_entity.type
_entity.pdbx_description
1 polymer ?
#
loop_
_entity_poly.entity_id
_entity_poly.type
_entity_poly.pdbx_seq_one_letter_code
_entity_poly.pdbx_strand_id
1 'polypeptide(L)'
;MDSAETATATFGIGCFWGPDARFGAIDGVVRTRVGYAGGTKIDPTYHSLGDHTEVFQLEFDPDAIPYRDLLSQVFHSHDPQHQTRKTQYQNIVFAATEDQQAVLDEFLSTRGPTAEGVGTRVEQPSRFYPAEDYHQKYKLRSVSSFMDAFDAVGYGDEELRESPIAAKLNGYAAGHDVAVAEELPSPDRRPA
;
A
#
# COMPACT_ATOMS: atom_id res chain seq x y z
N MET A 1 -0.71 18.05 19.64
CA MET A 1 -1.55 17.12 18.87
C MET A 1 -0.87 15.78 19.06
N ASP A 2 -1.52 14.86 19.78
CA ASP A 2 -1.03 13.48 19.89
C ASP A 2 -0.74 12.98 18.48
N SER A 3 0.50 12.58 18.22
CA SER A 3 0.82 11.83 17.01
C SER A 3 -0.01 10.56 17.07
N ALA A 4 -1.01 10.42 16.21
CA ALA A 4 -1.71 9.15 16.07
C ALA A 4 -0.67 8.07 15.75
N GLU A 5 -0.57 7.04 16.60
CA GLU A 5 0.40 5.96 16.42
C GLU A 5 -0.04 5.13 15.19
N THR A 6 0.66 5.32 14.07
CA THR A 6 0.34 4.60 12.84
C THR A 6 0.86 3.15 12.89
N ALA A 7 0.09 2.23 12.34
CA ALA A 7 0.49 0.84 12.15
C ALA A 7 0.86 0.56 10.67
N THR A 8 1.67 -0.48 10.44
CA THR A 8 2.10 -0.90 9.10
C THR A 8 1.46 -2.23 8.70
N ALA A 9 0.92 -2.31 7.48
CA ALA A 9 0.42 -3.55 6.88
C ALA A 9 1.05 -3.76 5.49
N THR A 10 1.37 -5.01 5.11
CA THR A 10 1.96 -5.31 3.79
C THR A 10 1.20 -6.44 3.11
N PHE A 11 0.83 -6.23 1.84
CA PHE A 11 0.04 -7.18 1.05
C PHE A 11 0.56 -7.25 -0.39
N GLY A 12 0.30 -8.34 -1.08
CA GLY A 12 0.48 -8.49 -2.53
C GLY A 12 -0.77 -9.10 -3.13
N ILE A 13 -1.30 -8.49 -4.20
CA ILE A 13 -2.52 -8.94 -4.89
C ILE A 13 -2.42 -8.73 -6.41
N GLY A 14 -1.26 -9.07 -6.97
CA GLY A 14 -0.92 -8.82 -8.37
C GLY A 14 -0.09 -7.55 -8.58
N CYS A 15 -0.28 -6.87 -9.72
CA CYS A 15 0.48 -5.66 -10.02
C CYS A 15 0.18 -4.56 -8.99
N PHE A 16 1.22 -4.03 -8.34
CA PHE A 16 1.05 -3.15 -7.17
C PHE A 16 0.50 -1.74 -7.48
N TRP A 17 0.41 -1.32 -8.76
CA TRP A 17 -0.01 0.05 -9.11
C TRP A 17 -1.49 0.29 -8.84
N GLY A 18 -2.32 -0.72 -9.10
CA GLY A 18 -3.75 -0.68 -8.79
C GLY A 18 -4.00 -0.62 -7.28
N PRO A 19 -3.46 -1.58 -6.50
CA PRO A 19 -3.53 -1.57 -5.04
C PRO A 19 -2.97 -0.29 -4.40
N ASP A 20 -1.82 0.22 -4.85
CA ASP A 20 -1.25 1.48 -4.35
C ASP A 20 -2.25 2.64 -4.42
N ALA A 21 -2.88 2.84 -5.58
CA ALA A 21 -3.88 3.88 -5.77
C ALA A 21 -5.17 3.61 -5.00
N ARG A 22 -5.68 2.37 -5.05
CA ARG A 22 -6.94 1.98 -4.41
C ARG A 22 -6.86 2.14 -2.89
N PHE A 23 -5.79 1.64 -2.27
CA PHE A 23 -5.65 1.68 -0.82
C PHE A 23 -5.19 3.06 -0.34
N GLY A 24 -4.40 3.80 -1.12
CA GLY A 24 -4.07 5.19 -0.81
C GLY A 24 -5.29 6.10 -0.73
N ALA A 25 -6.39 5.76 -1.43
CA ALA A 25 -7.64 6.50 -1.38
C ALA A 25 -8.43 6.32 -0.07
N ILE A 26 -8.21 5.23 0.67
CA ILE A 26 -9.03 4.84 1.83
C ILE A 26 -8.79 5.76 3.03
N ASP A 27 -9.84 6.25 3.66
CA ASP A 27 -9.75 7.04 4.89
C ASP A 27 -9.13 6.23 6.03
N GLY A 28 -8.24 6.87 6.79
CA GLY A 28 -7.39 6.19 7.77
C GLY A 28 -6.10 5.59 7.20
N VAL A 29 -5.98 5.39 5.88
CA VAL A 29 -4.67 5.12 5.26
C VAL A 29 -3.91 6.44 5.14
N VAL A 30 -2.76 6.50 5.80
CA VAL A 30 -1.88 7.68 5.86
C VAL A 30 -1.01 7.73 4.61
N ARG A 31 -0.32 6.63 4.28
CA ARG A 31 0.53 6.57 3.07
C ARG A 31 0.75 5.15 2.59
N THR A 32 1.24 5.05 1.36
CA THR A 32 1.46 3.80 0.66
C THR A 32 2.87 3.74 0.06
N ARG A 33 3.48 2.57 -0.01
CA ARG A 33 4.75 2.32 -0.69
C ARG A 33 4.62 1.04 -1.50
N VAL A 34 5.14 1.02 -2.71
CA VAL A 34 5.22 -0.22 -3.51
C VAL A 34 6.63 -0.82 -3.44
N GLY A 35 6.72 -2.14 -3.54
CA GLY A 35 7.98 -2.84 -3.35
C GLY A 35 7.92 -4.33 -3.65
N TYR A 36 8.96 -5.02 -3.19
CA TYR A 36 9.18 -6.44 -3.39
C TYR A 36 9.38 -7.14 -2.04
N ALA A 37 8.69 -8.26 -1.81
CA ALA A 37 8.80 -9.06 -0.59
C ALA A 37 8.41 -10.53 -0.85
N GLY A 38 8.60 -11.40 0.15
CA GLY A 38 8.21 -12.82 0.08
C GLY A 38 9.19 -13.73 -0.66
N GLY A 39 10.36 -13.21 -1.04
CA GLY A 39 11.49 -13.94 -1.60
C GLY A 39 12.73 -13.91 -0.69
N THR A 40 13.80 -14.50 -1.20
CA THR A 40 15.11 -14.65 -0.53
C THR A 40 16.22 -13.83 -1.18
N LYS A 41 15.99 -13.28 -2.37
CA LYS A 41 16.98 -12.46 -3.06
C LYS A 41 17.23 -11.13 -2.32
N ILE A 42 18.50 -10.77 -2.18
CA ILE A 42 18.89 -9.47 -1.64
C ILE A 42 18.86 -8.41 -2.73
N ASP A 43 18.34 -7.23 -2.39
CA ASP A 43 18.22 -6.04 -3.25
C ASP A 43 17.60 -6.34 -4.63
N PRO A 44 16.35 -6.87 -4.66
CA PRO A 44 15.63 -7.11 -5.91
C PRO A 44 15.35 -5.80 -6.65
N THR A 45 15.36 -5.88 -7.98
CA THR A 45 14.93 -4.80 -8.89
C THR A 45 13.80 -5.29 -9.78
N TYR A 46 13.09 -4.39 -10.46
CA TYR A 46 12.00 -4.76 -11.36
C TYR A 46 12.41 -5.76 -12.45
N HIS A 47 13.65 -5.67 -12.93
CA HIS A 47 14.20 -6.60 -13.93
C HIS A 47 14.88 -7.83 -13.33
N SER A 48 14.92 -7.94 -12.01
CA SER A 48 15.67 -8.97 -11.30
C SER A 48 15.06 -9.31 -9.93
N LEU A 49 13.75 -9.61 -9.87
CA LEU A 49 13.05 -9.90 -8.60
C LEU A 49 13.52 -11.18 -7.90
N GLY A 50 13.99 -12.19 -8.64
CA GLY A 50 14.18 -13.54 -8.08
C GLY A 50 12.84 -14.19 -7.75
N ASP A 51 12.66 -14.59 -6.50
CA ASP A 51 11.47 -15.22 -5.93
C ASP A 51 10.55 -14.23 -5.20
N HIS A 52 10.84 -12.93 -5.26
CA HIS A 52 9.98 -11.90 -4.70
C HIS A 52 8.69 -11.70 -5.50
N THR A 53 7.69 -11.21 -4.80
CA THR A 53 6.38 -10.79 -5.32
C THR A 53 6.26 -9.27 -5.19
N GLU A 54 5.52 -8.65 -6.12
CA GLU A 54 5.10 -7.25 -6.01
C GLU A 54 4.12 -7.09 -4.86
N VAL A 55 4.46 -6.18 -3.95
CA VAL A 55 3.70 -5.90 -2.74
C VAL A 55 3.51 -4.39 -2.58
N PHE A 56 2.51 -4.03 -1.81
CA PHE A 56 2.28 -2.68 -1.35
C PHE A 56 2.22 -2.69 0.17
N GLN A 57 2.90 -1.71 0.77
CA GLN A 57 2.92 -1.46 2.20
C GLN A 57 2.09 -0.22 2.49
N LEU A 58 1.24 -0.33 3.49
CA LEU A 58 0.38 0.73 4.00
C LEU A 58 0.87 1.15 5.37
N GLU A 59 0.88 2.45 5.61
CA GLU A 59 0.87 3.02 6.94
C GLU A 59 -0.53 3.58 7.18
N PHE A 60 -1.17 3.17 8.26
CA PHE A 60 -2.57 3.48 8.55
C PHE A 60 -2.76 3.82 10.03
N ASP A 61 -3.76 4.65 10.31
CA ASP A 61 -4.24 4.94 11.66
C ASP A 61 -5.22 3.83 12.08
N PRO A 62 -4.88 2.98 13.07
CA PRO A 62 -5.72 1.87 13.50
C PRO A 62 -7.04 2.33 14.16
N ASP A 63 -7.10 3.56 14.68
CA ASP A 63 -8.33 4.13 15.25
C ASP A 63 -9.29 4.60 14.15
N ALA A 64 -8.76 5.02 13.00
CA ALA A 64 -9.55 5.43 11.84
C ALA A 64 -9.95 4.23 10.95
N ILE A 65 -9.03 3.28 10.73
CA ILE A 65 -9.29 2.05 9.97
C ILE A 65 -8.63 0.83 10.64
N PRO A 66 -9.40 -0.12 11.19
CA PRO A 66 -8.84 -1.29 11.82
C PRO A 66 -8.24 -2.24 10.76
N TYR A 67 -7.20 -2.99 11.14
CA TYR A 67 -6.54 -3.96 10.26
C TYR A 67 -7.52 -4.97 9.63
N ARG A 68 -8.57 -5.37 10.36
CA ARG A 68 -9.63 -6.25 9.87
C ARG A 68 -10.35 -5.70 8.63
N ASP A 69 -10.51 -4.39 8.53
CA ASP A 69 -11.16 -3.75 7.40
C ASP A 69 -10.22 -3.67 6.20
N LEU A 70 -8.92 -3.45 6.42
CA LEU A 70 -7.89 -3.60 5.38
C LEU A 70 -7.88 -5.02 4.81
N LEU A 71 -7.93 -6.05 5.66
CA LEU A 71 -8.09 -7.43 5.22
C LEU A 71 -9.37 -7.61 4.39
N SER A 72 -10.49 -7.04 4.83
CA SER A 72 -11.75 -7.10 4.08
C SER A 72 -11.60 -6.54 2.67
N GLN A 73 -10.93 -5.40 2.53
CA GLN A 73 -10.64 -4.79 1.23
C GLN A 73 -9.70 -5.65 0.38
N VAL A 74 -8.63 -6.21 0.96
CA VAL A 74 -7.68 -7.08 0.28
C VAL A 74 -8.38 -8.33 -0.27
N PHE A 75 -9.11 -9.04 0.57
CA PHE A 75 -9.81 -10.28 0.20
C PHE A 75 -11.03 -10.05 -0.72
N HIS A 76 -11.57 -8.83 -0.78
CA HIS A 76 -12.56 -8.45 -1.80
C HIS A 76 -11.92 -8.06 -3.14
N SER A 77 -10.61 -7.77 -3.17
CA SER A 77 -9.91 -7.29 -4.36
C SER A 77 -9.40 -8.39 -5.29
N HIS A 78 -9.40 -9.64 -4.85
CA HIS A 78 -8.92 -10.79 -5.62
C HIS A 78 -9.70 -12.05 -5.24
N ASP A 79 -9.55 -13.11 -6.04
CA ASP A 79 -10.02 -14.44 -5.66
C ASP A 79 -8.97 -15.09 -4.74
N PRO A 80 -9.28 -15.30 -3.45
CA PRO A 80 -8.30 -15.79 -2.50
C PRO A 80 -8.06 -17.30 -2.58
N GLN A 81 -8.81 -18.04 -3.40
CA GLN A 81 -8.59 -19.47 -3.62
C GLN A 81 -7.61 -19.74 -4.76
N HIS A 82 -7.32 -18.72 -5.58
CA HIS A 82 -6.50 -18.87 -6.77
C HIS A 82 -5.19 -18.12 -6.66
N GLN A 83 -4.14 -18.75 -7.20
CA GLN A 83 -2.83 -18.16 -7.37
C GLN A 83 -2.47 -18.08 -8.85
N THR A 84 -1.85 -16.98 -9.22
CA THR A 84 -1.17 -16.89 -10.51
C THR A 84 0.08 -17.76 -10.53
N ARG A 85 0.44 -18.28 -11.71
CA ARG A 85 1.68 -19.03 -11.91
C ARG A 85 2.92 -18.14 -11.86
N LYS A 86 2.77 -16.83 -12.07
CA LYS A 86 3.89 -15.89 -12.07
C LYS A 86 4.14 -15.40 -10.64
N THR A 87 5.26 -15.81 -10.04
CA THR A 87 5.65 -15.45 -8.66
C THR A 87 5.55 -13.95 -8.38
N GLN A 88 5.96 -13.12 -9.35
CA GLN A 88 5.88 -11.65 -9.27
C GLN A 88 4.49 -11.12 -8.89
N TYR A 89 3.40 -11.83 -9.21
CA TYR A 89 2.03 -11.34 -9.04
C TYR A 89 1.19 -12.22 -8.09
N GLN A 90 1.83 -13.09 -7.31
CA GLN A 90 1.11 -13.95 -6.36
C GLN A 90 0.38 -13.13 -5.29
N ASN A 91 -0.70 -13.71 -4.76
CA ASN A 91 -1.44 -13.12 -3.66
C ASN A 91 -0.74 -13.50 -2.34
N ILE A 92 -0.42 -12.53 -1.51
CA ILE A 92 0.27 -12.73 -0.23
C ILE A 92 -0.20 -11.69 0.81
N VAL A 93 -0.37 -12.15 2.05
CA VAL A 93 -0.62 -11.31 3.22
C VAL A 93 0.53 -11.51 4.18
N PHE A 94 1.21 -10.42 4.56
CA PHE A 94 2.22 -10.46 5.60
C PHE A 94 1.61 -10.05 6.94
N ALA A 95 1.61 -10.98 7.90
CA ALA A 95 1.24 -10.71 9.28
C ALA A 95 2.52 -10.38 10.07
N ALA A 96 2.76 -9.08 10.28
CA ALA A 96 4.01 -8.57 10.86
C ALA A 96 4.07 -8.68 12.39
N THR A 97 2.92 -8.73 13.05
CA THR A 97 2.80 -8.81 14.51
C THR A 97 1.89 -9.96 14.90
N GLU A 98 2.01 -10.39 16.17
CA GLU A 98 1.11 -11.40 16.74
C GLU A 98 -0.36 -10.94 16.67
N ASP A 99 -0.63 -9.65 16.87
CA ASP A 99 -1.98 -9.08 16.74
C ASP A 99 -2.51 -9.17 15.30
N GLN A 100 -1.68 -8.88 14.29
CA GLN A 100 -2.07 -9.04 12.89
C GLN A 100 -2.35 -10.50 12.55
N GLN A 101 -1.53 -11.42 13.06
CA GLN A 101 -1.73 -12.85 12.89
C GLN A 101 -3.07 -13.29 13.51
N ALA A 102 -3.34 -12.89 14.76
CA ALA A 102 -4.58 -13.23 15.46
C ALA A 102 -5.83 -12.69 14.72
N VAL A 103 -5.79 -11.43 14.27
CA VAL A 103 -6.90 -10.82 13.51
C VAL A 103 -7.08 -11.51 12.16
N LEU A 104 -6.00 -11.91 11.48
CA LEU A 104 -6.06 -12.64 10.22
C LEU A 104 -6.67 -14.04 10.40
N ASP A 105 -6.25 -14.76 11.44
CA ASP A 105 -6.77 -16.09 11.74
C ASP A 105 -8.28 -16.05 12.06
N GLU A 106 -8.71 -15.07 12.87
CA GLU A 106 -10.13 -14.82 13.13
C GLU A 106 -10.88 -14.47 11.83
N PHE A 107 -10.33 -13.56 11.02
CA PHE A 107 -10.91 -13.10 9.77
C PHE A 107 -11.14 -14.26 8.76
N LEU A 108 -10.20 -15.20 8.68
CA LEU A 108 -10.29 -16.35 7.79
C LEU A 108 -11.28 -17.40 8.34
N SER A 109 -11.20 -17.70 9.64
CA SER A 109 -12.10 -18.69 10.28
C SER A 109 -13.59 -18.37 10.08
N THR A 110 -13.96 -17.09 10.10
CA THR A 110 -15.34 -16.64 9.90
C THR A 110 -15.85 -16.75 8.45
N ARG A 111 -14.95 -16.93 7.47
CA ARG A 111 -15.29 -17.02 6.03
C ARG A 111 -15.23 -18.43 5.47
N GLY A 112 -14.81 -19.42 6.27
CA GLY A 112 -14.77 -20.83 5.89
C GLY A 112 -13.37 -21.43 5.68
N PRO A 113 -12.43 -20.80 4.94
CA PRO A 113 -11.07 -21.33 4.84
C PRO A 113 -10.25 -21.00 6.08
N THR A 114 -9.45 -21.96 6.55
CA THR A 114 -8.32 -21.66 7.46
C THR A 114 -7.18 -21.01 6.66
N ALA A 115 -6.16 -20.45 7.33
CA ALA A 115 -4.95 -19.96 6.66
C ALA A 115 -4.28 -21.00 5.75
N GLU A 116 -4.47 -22.29 6.01
CA GLU A 116 -3.99 -23.41 5.18
C GLU A 116 -4.92 -23.74 4.01
N GLY A 117 -6.18 -23.29 4.04
CA GLY A 117 -7.21 -23.55 3.03
C GLY A 117 -7.41 -22.41 2.03
N VAL A 118 -6.74 -21.27 2.24
CA VAL A 118 -6.76 -20.13 1.33
C VAL A 118 -5.57 -20.23 0.36
N GLY A 119 -5.80 -19.97 -0.92
CA GLY A 119 -4.74 -19.97 -1.93
C GLY A 119 -3.76 -18.81 -1.73
N THR A 120 -4.22 -17.69 -1.16
CA THR A 120 -3.40 -16.54 -0.73
C THR A 120 -2.34 -16.98 0.29
N ARG A 121 -1.06 -16.68 0.02
CA ARG A 121 0.03 -16.98 0.96
C ARG A 121 -0.13 -16.14 2.22
N VAL A 122 0.06 -16.77 3.39
CA VAL A 122 0.13 -16.07 4.68
C VAL A 122 1.50 -16.28 5.26
N GLU A 123 2.26 -15.21 5.45
CA GLU A 123 3.67 -15.27 5.85
C GLU A 123 3.99 -14.22 6.91
N GLN A 124 5.03 -14.47 7.72
CA GLN A 124 5.67 -13.40 8.48
C GLN A 124 6.57 -12.58 7.53
N PRO A 125 6.70 -11.26 7.72
CA PRO A 125 7.50 -10.42 6.85
C PRO A 125 8.98 -10.81 6.93
N SER A 126 9.58 -11.18 5.79
CA SER A 126 11.03 -11.42 5.69
C SER A 126 11.80 -10.10 5.62
N ARG A 127 11.53 -9.30 4.58
CA ARG A 127 12.03 -7.93 4.39
C ARG A 127 11.23 -7.27 3.26
N PHE A 128 10.91 -5.99 3.42
CA PHE A 128 10.33 -5.16 2.36
C PHE A 128 11.44 -4.39 1.65
N TYR A 129 11.49 -4.49 0.33
CA TYR A 129 12.39 -3.72 -0.51
C TYR A 129 11.56 -2.70 -1.31
N PRO A 130 11.69 -1.38 -1.06
CA PRO A 130 11.03 -0.38 -1.88
C PRO A 130 11.37 -0.56 -3.36
N ALA A 131 10.35 -0.52 -4.22
CA ALA A 131 10.56 -0.52 -5.66
C ALA A 131 11.08 0.85 -6.12
N GLU A 132 11.62 0.89 -7.34
CA GLU A 132 12.15 2.09 -7.97
C GLU A 132 11.13 3.23 -8.00
N ASP A 133 11.62 4.47 -7.97
CA ASP A 133 10.78 5.65 -7.75
C ASP A 133 9.69 5.85 -8.80
N TYR A 134 9.95 5.43 -10.04
CA TYR A 134 8.96 5.49 -11.13
C TYR A 134 7.76 4.55 -10.92
N HIS A 135 7.87 3.56 -10.02
CA HIS A 135 6.74 2.73 -9.60
C HIS A 135 5.90 3.39 -8.50
N GLN A 136 6.48 4.29 -7.70
CA GLN A 136 5.81 4.95 -6.58
C GLN A 136 4.79 5.95 -7.09
N LYS A 137 3.55 5.88 -6.57
CA LYS A 137 2.46 6.80 -6.94
C LYS A 137 2.26 6.89 -8.46
N TYR A 138 2.29 5.73 -9.13
CA TYR A 138 2.34 5.62 -10.59
C TYR A 138 1.23 6.41 -11.31
N LYS A 139 0.00 6.43 -10.76
CA LYS A 139 -1.13 7.15 -11.37
C LYS A 139 -0.97 8.66 -11.22
N LEU A 140 -0.51 9.12 -10.05
CA LEU A 140 -0.17 10.52 -9.84
C LEU A 140 0.90 11.00 -10.83
N ARG A 141 1.98 10.23 -11.02
CA ARG A 141 3.07 10.58 -11.95
C ARG A 141 2.62 10.69 -13.41
N SER A 142 1.52 10.05 -13.78
CA SER A 142 0.94 10.17 -15.13
C SER A 142 0.17 11.47 -15.36
N VAL A 143 -0.07 12.26 -14.31
CA VAL A 143 -0.77 13.55 -14.36
C VAL A 143 0.24 14.69 -14.19
N SER A 144 0.66 15.29 -15.30
CA SER A 144 1.72 16.31 -15.31
C SER A 144 1.42 17.48 -14.38
N SER A 145 0.18 17.97 -14.35
CA SER A 145 -0.21 19.10 -13.50
C SER A 145 -0.12 18.82 -12.00
N PHE A 146 -0.19 17.55 -11.57
CA PHE A 146 0.06 17.19 -10.19
C PHE A 146 1.56 17.18 -9.91
N MET A 147 2.35 16.57 -10.79
CA MET A 147 3.81 16.57 -10.65
C MET A 147 4.38 18.00 -10.62
N ASP A 148 3.90 18.90 -11.49
CA ASP A 148 4.31 20.31 -11.50
C ASP A 148 4.10 20.99 -10.13
N ALA A 149 3.04 20.62 -9.41
CA ALA A 149 2.75 21.17 -8.09
C ALA A 149 3.72 20.67 -7.00
N PHE A 150 4.11 19.39 -7.06
CA PHE A 150 5.12 18.81 -6.17
C PHE A 150 6.52 19.36 -6.47
N ASP A 151 6.86 19.48 -7.76
CA ASP A 151 8.13 20.05 -8.20
C ASP A 151 8.27 21.53 -7.77
N ALA A 152 7.18 22.30 -7.85
CA ALA A 152 7.16 23.71 -7.43
C ALA A 152 7.45 23.92 -5.94
N VAL A 153 7.20 22.92 -5.10
CA VAL A 153 7.53 22.92 -3.66
C VAL A 153 8.79 22.12 -3.34
N GLY A 154 9.49 21.61 -4.35
CA GLY A 154 10.79 20.96 -4.23
C GLY A 154 10.76 19.52 -3.72
N TYR A 155 9.67 18.79 -3.90
CA TYR A 155 9.60 17.38 -3.52
C TYR A 155 10.50 16.53 -4.41
N GLY A 156 11.42 15.78 -3.81
CA GLY A 156 12.11 14.67 -4.46
C GLY A 156 11.27 13.40 -4.49
N ASP A 157 11.82 12.35 -5.09
CA ASP A 157 11.15 11.06 -5.23
C ASP A 157 10.86 10.39 -3.88
N GLU A 158 11.75 10.57 -2.90
CA GLU A 158 11.54 10.09 -1.53
C GLU A 158 10.40 10.84 -0.85
N GLU A 159 10.38 12.19 -0.91
CA GLU A 159 9.28 12.96 -0.34
C GLU A 159 7.94 12.61 -1.00
N LEU A 160 7.92 12.39 -2.32
CA LEU A 160 6.71 11.98 -3.03
C LEU A 160 6.25 10.57 -2.60
N ARG A 161 7.17 9.62 -2.45
CA ARG A 161 6.88 8.27 -1.96
C ARG A 161 6.27 8.32 -0.57
N GLU A 162 6.84 9.11 0.33
CA GLU A 162 6.50 9.19 1.74
C GLU A 162 5.33 10.15 2.06
N SER A 163 4.79 10.83 1.06
CA SER A 163 3.78 11.87 1.21
C SER A 163 2.35 11.31 1.36
N PRO A 164 1.63 11.66 2.45
CA PRO A 164 0.22 11.31 2.61
C PRO A 164 -0.68 11.88 1.51
N ILE A 165 -0.46 13.16 1.15
CA ILE A 165 -1.24 13.80 0.09
C ILE A 165 -0.96 13.16 -1.28
N ALA A 166 0.27 12.70 -1.52
CA ALA A 166 0.58 11.97 -2.75
C ALA A 166 -0.14 10.62 -2.83
N ALA A 167 -0.32 9.92 -1.71
CA ALA A 167 -1.12 8.68 -1.67
C ALA A 167 -2.58 8.95 -2.04
N LYS A 168 -3.18 10.03 -1.50
CA LYS A 168 -4.54 10.45 -1.84
C LYS A 168 -4.67 10.85 -3.31
N LEU A 169 -3.78 11.72 -3.79
CA LEU A 169 -3.80 12.19 -5.18
C LEU A 169 -3.53 11.07 -6.18
N ASN A 170 -2.77 10.04 -5.82
CA ASN A 170 -2.60 8.83 -6.63
C ASN A 170 -3.91 8.03 -6.76
N GLY A 171 -4.66 7.90 -5.66
CA GLY A 171 -6.01 7.33 -5.66
C GLY A 171 -6.97 8.14 -6.53
N TYR A 172 -6.99 9.46 -6.36
CA TYR A 172 -7.80 10.37 -7.17
C TYR A 172 -7.47 10.27 -8.67
N ALA A 173 -6.18 10.28 -9.04
CA ALA A 173 -5.72 10.12 -10.41
C ALA A 173 -6.12 8.77 -11.03
N ALA A 174 -6.36 7.74 -10.20
CA ALA A 174 -6.88 6.45 -10.62
C ALA A 174 -8.41 6.38 -10.71
N GLY A 175 -9.11 7.46 -10.34
CA GLY A 175 -10.57 7.54 -10.35
C GLY A 175 -11.24 7.03 -9.08
N HIS A 176 -10.52 6.95 -7.95
CA HIS A 176 -11.10 6.63 -6.65
C HIS A 176 -11.54 7.90 -5.92
N ASP A 177 -12.64 7.80 -5.18
CA ASP A 177 -13.08 8.86 -4.27
C ASP A 177 -12.07 9.01 -3.14
N VAL A 178 -11.71 10.25 -2.82
CA VAL A 178 -10.76 10.57 -1.75
C VAL A 178 -11.31 11.66 -0.86
N ALA A 179 -11.26 11.46 0.46
CA ALA A 179 -11.45 12.55 1.38
C ALA A 179 -10.15 13.38 1.38
N VAL A 180 -10.15 14.48 0.62
CA VAL A 180 -9.14 15.52 0.78
C VAL A 180 -9.61 16.36 1.96
N ALA A 181 -9.07 16.12 3.15
CA ALA A 181 -9.25 17.05 4.25
C ALA A 181 -8.78 18.44 3.78
N GLU A 182 -9.50 19.51 4.16
CA GLU A 182 -9.19 20.91 3.83
C GLU A 182 -7.84 21.43 4.41
N GLU A 183 -6.93 20.54 4.76
CA GLU A 183 -5.59 20.85 5.26
C GLU A 183 -4.55 20.64 4.15
N LEU A 184 -4.77 21.26 2.99
CA LEU A 184 -3.62 21.67 2.20
C LEU A 184 -3.03 22.90 2.91
N PRO A 185 -1.74 22.91 3.29
CA PRO A 185 -1.12 24.15 3.72
C PRO A 185 -1.30 25.17 2.59
N SER A 186 -2.09 26.21 2.89
CA SER A 186 -2.33 27.29 1.93
C SER A 186 -0.96 27.80 1.46
N PRO A 187 -0.72 27.94 0.14
CA PRO A 187 0.49 28.58 -0.32
C PRO A 187 0.52 29.99 0.28
N ASP A 188 1.53 30.19 1.10
CA ASP A 188 1.85 31.36 1.89
C ASP A 188 1.29 32.67 1.30
N ARG A 189 0.37 33.32 2.02
CA ARG A 189 0.02 34.71 1.76
C ARG A 189 1.26 35.53 2.07
N ARG A 190 2.03 35.89 1.03
CA ARG A 190 3.13 36.84 1.16
C ARG A 190 2.64 38.08 1.94
N PRO A 191 3.31 38.48 3.03
CA PRO A 191 2.95 39.72 3.69
C PRO A 191 3.28 40.89 2.76
N ALA A 192 2.33 41.83 2.66
CA ALA A 192 2.46 43.10 1.96
C ALA A 192 3.44 44.04 2.66
#